data_AF-A0A2M7T1I9-F1
#
_entry.id   AF-A0A2M7T1I9-F1
#
_cell.length_a   1.000
_cell.length_b   1.000
_cell.length_c   1.000
_cell.angle_alpha   90.00
_cell.angle_beta   90.00
_cell.angle_gamma   90.00
#
_symmetry.space_group_name_H-M   'P 1'
#
loop_
_entity.id
_entity.type
_entity.pdbx_description
1 polymer ?
#
loop_
_entity_poly.entity_id
_entity_poly.type
_entity_poly.pdbx_seq_one_letter_code
_entity_poly.pdbx_strand_id
1 'polypeptide(L)'
;MLFLTRKLGEAIIVNNDIEITVQEITGSKVKLGIVYPKTASVLRKEIFDRIQQENESATVNAEALQDAIRTHKKSPEMEYGDDASNLESMIRKQVVNA
;
A
#
# COMPACT_ATOMS: atom_id res chain seq x y z
N MET A 1 12.24 22.94 16.72
CA MET A 1 10.89 23.01 17.33
C MET A 1 10.59 24.47 17.63
N LEU A 2 9.36 24.92 17.38
CA LEU A 2 8.91 26.30 17.66
C LEU A 2 7.80 26.24 18.71
N PHE A 3 7.85 27.15 19.69
CA PHE A 3 6.86 27.23 20.77
C PHE A 3 6.06 28.52 20.65
N LEU A 4 4.74 28.40 20.63
CA LEU A 4 3.81 29.52 20.57
C LEU A 4 2.76 29.36 21.67
N THR A 5 2.57 30.40 22.48
CA THR A 5 1.53 30.42 23.52
C THR A 5 0.31 31.14 22.98
N ARG A 6 -0.85 30.46 22.99
CA ARG A 6 -2.15 31.01 22.58
C ARG A 6 -3.14 30.98 23.74
N LYS A 7 -3.98 32.00 23.83
CA LYS A 7 -5.14 32.05 24.73
C LYS A 7 -6.37 31.44 24.05
N LEU A 8 -7.44 31.23 24.82
CA LEU A 8 -8.75 30.83 24.31
C LEU A 8 -9.20 31.80 23.20
N GLY A 9 -9.61 31.27 22.05
CA GLY A 9 -10.05 32.03 20.89
C GLY A 9 -8.92 32.53 19.98
N GLU A 10 -7.64 32.40 20.37
CA GLU A 10 -6.53 32.76 19.49
C GLU A 10 -6.18 31.61 18.53
N ALA A 11 -5.66 31.98 17.36
CA ALA A 11 -5.32 31.06 16.28
C ALA A 11 -3.84 31.12 15.88
N ILE A 12 -3.38 30.06 15.22
CA ILE A 12 -2.08 29.92 14.59
C ILE A 12 -2.32 29.53 13.13
N ILE A 13 -1.67 30.22 12.19
CA ILE A 13 -1.73 29.88 10.77
C ILE A 13 -0.40 29.20 10.36
N VAL A 14 -0.51 28.06 9.71
CA VAL A 14 0.62 27.30 9.14
C VAL A 14 0.41 27.23 7.63
N ASN A 15 1.47 27.55 6.86
CA ASN A 15 1.47 27.45 5.40
C ASN A 15 0.34 28.20 4.68
N ASN A 16 -0.22 29.23 5.31
CA ASN A 16 -1.33 30.07 4.82
C ASN A 16 -2.66 29.34 4.56
N ASP A 17 -2.73 28.03 4.74
CA ASP A 17 -3.87 27.17 4.41
C ASP A 17 -4.38 26.37 5.61
N ILE A 18 -3.58 26.24 6.67
CA ILE A 18 -3.96 25.54 7.90
C ILE A 18 -4.12 26.53 9.04
N GLU A 19 -5.30 26.59 9.63
CA GLU A 19 -5.61 27.41 10.81
C GLU A 19 -5.88 26.50 12.02
N ILE A 20 -5.18 26.74 13.13
CA ILE A 20 -5.32 26.02 14.39
C ILE A 20 -5.79 26.99 15.46
N THR A 21 -6.99 26.77 15.99
CA THR A 21 -7.66 27.69 16.92
C THR A 21 -7.93 27.00 18.25
N VAL A 22 -7.63 27.69 19.36
CA VAL A 22 -7.90 27.18 20.70
C VAL A 22 -9.37 27.41 21.06
N GLN A 23 -10.19 26.37 21.03
CA GLN A 23 -11.64 26.46 21.22
C GLN A 23 -12.05 26.38 22.69
N GLU A 24 -11.40 25.53 23.47
CA GLU A 24 -11.74 25.29 24.88
C GLU A 24 -10.51 24.83 25.66
N ILE A 25 -10.40 25.26 26.91
CA ILE A 25 -9.35 24.81 27.84
C ILE A 25 -10.05 24.31 29.10
N THR A 26 -9.94 23.01 29.37
CA THR A 26 -10.60 22.34 30.49
C THR A 26 -9.56 21.54 31.27
N GLY A 27 -9.03 22.16 32.33
CA GLY A 27 -7.95 21.59 33.13
C GLY A 27 -6.71 21.32 32.29
N SER A 28 -6.39 20.04 32.08
CA SER A 28 -5.26 19.57 31.26
C SER A 28 -5.63 19.28 29.79
N LYS A 29 -6.92 19.39 29.42
CA LYS A 29 -7.40 19.11 28.08
C LYS A 29 -7.63 20.40 27.32
N VAL A 30 -7.23 20.42 26.06
CA VAL A 30 -7.47 21.55 25.14
C VAL A 30 -8.23 21.04 23.93
N LYS A 31 -9.31 21.71 23.57
CA LYS A 31 -10.04 21.49 22.33
C LYS A 31 -9.44 22.40 21.26
N LEU A 32 -8.85 21.80 20.23
CA LEU A 32 -8.30 22.53 19.09
C LEU A 32 -9.26 22.40 17.91
N GLY A 33 -9.64 23.54 17.33
CA GLY A 33 -10.25 23.60 16.00
C GLY A 33 -9.13 23.63 14.97
N ILE A 34 -9.23 22.80 13.93
CA ILE A 34 -8.25 22.79 12.84
C ILE A 34 -9.02 22.92 11.53
N VAL A 35 -8.78 24.01 10.82
CA VAL A 35 -9.26 24.22 9.45
C VAL A 35 -8.10 23.96 8.51
N TYR A 36 -8.31 23.11 7.51
CA TYR A 36 -7.26 22.68 6.59
C TYR A 36 -7.86 22.33 5.22
N PRO A 37 -7.10 22.44 4.12
CA PRO A 37 -7.56 22.08 2.79
C PRO A 37 -7.67 20.56 2.63
N LYS A 38 -8.48 20.10 1.66
CA LYS A 38 -8.63 18.65 1.37
C LYS A 38 -7.35 17.95 0.93
N THR A 39 -6.36 18.71 0.50
CA THR A 39 -5.03 18.22 0.10
C THR A 39 -4.16 17.88 1.31
N ALA A 40 -4.46 18.43 2.49
CA ALA A 40 -3.74 18.17 3.72
C ALA A 40 -4.45 17.10 4.55
N SER A 41 -3.66 16.26 5.23
CA SER A 41 -4.17 15.26 6.17
C SER A 41 -3.86 15.69 7.60
N VAL A 42 -4.86 15.58 8.48
CA VAL A 42 -4.72 15.90 9.91
C VAL A 42 -5.03 14.63 10.70
N LEU A 43 -4.02 14.09 11.38
CA LEU A 43 -4.12 12.88 12.18
C LEU A 43 -3.60 13.15 13.58
N ARG A 44 -4.11 12.39 14.55
CA ARG A 44 -3.50 12.36 15.88
C ARG A 44 -2.20 11.58 15.81
N LYS A 45 -1.21 12.00 16.61
CA LYS A 45 0.15 11.48 16.55
C LYS A 45 0.19 9.96 16.76
N GLU A 46 -0.56 9.46 17.74
CA GLU A 46 -0.65 8.04 18.06
C GLU A 46 -1.24 7.19 16.92
N ILE A 47 -2.15 7.77 16.13
CA ILE A 47 -2.74 7.09 14.96
C ILE A 47 -1.72 7.07 13.82
N PHE A 48 -1.06 8.20 13.59
CA PHE A 48 -0.02 8.32 12.56
C PHE A 48 1.12 7.31 12.80
N ASP A 49 1.61 7.22 14.04
CA ASP A 49 2.72 6.32 14.39
C ASP A 49 2.33 4.84 14.21
N ARG A 50 1.09 4.48 14.56
CA ARG A 50 0.58 3.11 14.34
C ARG A 50 0.51 2.76 12.86
N ILE A 51 -0.05 3.64 12.03
CA ILE A 51 -0.15 3.42 10.58
C ILE A 51 1.24 3.26 9.96
N GLN A 52 2.20 4.09 10.39
CA GLN A 52 3.57 4.02 9.91
C GLN A 52 4.21 2.66 10.26
N GLN A 53 4.05 2.21 11.51
CA GLN A 53 4.59 0.93 11.97
C GLN A 53 3.94 -0.28 11.27
N GLU A 54 2.63 -0.23 11.01
CA GLU A 54 1.92 -1.27 10.27
C GLU A 54 2.38 -1.33 8.81
N ASN A 55 2.57 -0.18 8.15
CA ASN A 55 3.09 -0.12 6.78
C ASN A 55 4.51 -0.68 6.66
N GLU A 56 5.37 -0.38 7.63
CA GLU A 56 6.72 -0.94 7.69
C GLU A 56 6.67 -2.47 7.84
N SER A 57 5.82 -2.97 8.75
CA SER A 57 5.62 -4.41 8.98
C SER A 57 5.02 -5.12 7.76
N ALA A 58 4.09 -4.49 7.05
CA ALA A 58 3.50 -5.02 5.83
C ALA A 58 4.52 -5.11 4.69
N THR A 59 5.46 -4.16 4.61
CA THR A 59 6.54 -4.18 3.61
C THR A 59 7.48 -5.37 3.83
N VAL A 60 7.83 -5.65 5.10
CA VAL A 60 8.64 -6.84 5.46
C VAL A 60 7.94 -8.15 5.09
N ASN A 61 6.62 -8.23 5.28
CA ASN A 61 5.85 -9.42 4.95
C ASN A 61 5.63 -9.60 3.43
N ALA A 62 5.68 -8.52 2.65
CA ALA A 62 5.55 -8.58 1.20
C ALA A 62 6.73 -9.28 0.53
N GLU A 63 7.95 -9.12 1.04
CA GLU A 63 9.14 -9.84 0.56
C GLU A 63 9.04 -11.35 0.84
N ALA A 64 8.65 -11.72 2.06
CA ALA A 64 8.42 -13.11 2.44
C ALA A 64 7.29 -13.76 1.61
N LEU A 65 6.23 -13.01 1.30
CA LEU A 65 5.14 -13.49 0.44
C LEU A 65 5.56 -13.62 -1.03
N GLN A 66 6.39 -12.71 -1.55
CA GLN A 66 6.97 -12.83 -2.89
C GLN A 66 7.85 -14.08 -3.03
N ASP A 67 8.63 -14.41 -2.00
CA ASP A 67 9.47 -15.62 -2.01
C ASP A 67 8.65 -16.90 -1.93
N ALA A 68 7.52 -16.89 -1.20
CA ALA A 68 6.55 -17.99 -1.19
C ALA A 68 5.84 -18.16 -2.54
N ILE A 69 5.48 -17.07 -3.22
CA ILE A 69 4.86 -17.11 -4.56
C ILE A 69 5.87 -17.61 -5.61
N ARG A 70 7.15 -17.26 -5.50
CA ARG A 70 8.22 -17.74 -6.40
C ARG A 70 8.48 -19.23 -6.26
N THR A 71 8.45 -19.78 -5.04
CA THR A 71 8.60 -21.22 -4.82
C THR A 71 7.40 -22.00 -5.38
N HIS A 72 6.19 -21.46 -5.31
CA HIS A 72 4.99 -22.12 -5.87
C HIS A 72 4.88 -22.09 -7.40
N LYS A 73 5.63 -21.22 -8.10
CA LYS A 73 5.71 -21.22 -9.58
C LYS A 73 6.79 -22.14 -10.15
N LYS A 74 7.67 -22.74 -9.32
CA LYS A 74 8.72 -23.67 -9.76
C LYS A 74 8.32 -25.12 -9.51
N SER A 75 7.61 -25.72 -10.47
CA SER A 75 7.69 -27.11 -10.99
C SER A 75 6.31 -27.78 -11.20
N PRO A 76 6.06 -28.54 -12.29
CA PRO A 76 6.81 -28.70 -13.54
C PRO A 76 6.03 -28.18 -14.77
N GLU A 77 6.74 -27.66 -15.76
CA GLU A 77 6.25 -27.68 -17.13
C GLU A 77 5.99 -29.15 -17.49
N MET A 78 4.74 -29.53 -17.73
CA MET A 78 4.47 -30.76 -18.49
C MET A 78 4.99 -30.49 -19.89
N GLU A 79 6.17 -31.02 -20.19
CA GLU A 79 6.69 -31.16 -21.54
C GLU A 79 5.69 -32.05 -22.31
N TYR A 80 4.72 -31.42 -22.98
CA TYR A 80 3.99 -32.09 -24.04
C TYR A 80 5.01 -32.28 -25.16
N GLY A 81 5.62 -33.48 -25.21
CA GLY A 81 6.42 -33.89 -26.35
C GLY A 81 5.61 -33.68 -27.63
N ASP A 82 6.28 -33.16 -28.66
CA ASP A 82 5.74 -32.89 -30.00
C ASP A 82 5.32 -34.18 -30.74
N ASP A 83 4.36 -34.93 -30.20
CA ASP A 83 3.78 -36.14 -30.80
C ASP A 83 2.88 -35.84 -32.01
N ALA A 84 2.72 -34.57 -32.39
CA ALA A 84 2.06 -34.17 -33.64
C ALA A 84 2.85 -34.62 -34.88
N SER A 85 4.18 -34.80 -34.75
CA SER A 85 5.03 -35.22 -35.86
C SER A 85 4.83 -36.70 -36.26
N ASN A 86 4.35 -37.53 -35.35
CA ASN A 86 4.16 -38.95 -35.62
C ASN A 86 2.83 -39.23 -36.35
N LEU A 87 1.80 -38.41 -36.13
CA LEU A 87 0.49 -38.55 -36.77
C LEU A 87 0.52 -38.07 -38.24
N GLU A 88 1.25 -36.99 -38.54
CA GLU A 88 1.45 -36.53 -39.93
C GLU A 88 2.26 -37.54 -40.76
N SER A 89 3.24 -38.21 -40.15
CA SER A 89 4.04 -39.24 -40.82
C SER A 89 3.22 -40.49 -41.18
N MET A 90 2.18 -40.79 -40.40
CA MET A 90 1.33 -41.96 -40.55
C MET A 90 0.25 -41.74 -41.63
N ILE A 91 -0.30 -40.53 -41.71
CA ILE A 91 -1.28 -40.14 -42.74
C ILE A 91 -0.63 -40.04 -44.12
N ARG A 92 0.61 -39.55 -44.23
CA ARG A 92 1.34 -39.48 -45.52
C ARG A 92 1.69 -40.84 -46.12
N LYS A 93 1.96 -41.87 -45.30
CA LYS A 93 2.27 -43.22 -45.82
C LYS A 93 1.06 -43.95 -46.40
N GLN A 94 -0.16 -43.58 -46.00
CA GLN A 94 -1.38 -44.24 -46.46
C GLN A 94 -1.89 -43.71 -47.82
N VAL A 95 -1.56 -42.46 -48.16
CA VAL A 95 -2.00 -41.80 -49.41
C VAL A 95 -1.08 -42.11 -50.61
N VAL A 96 0.18 -42.53 -50.38
CA VAL A 96 1.16 -42.79 -51.46
C VAL A 96 1.06 -44.22 -52.03
N ASN A 97 0.26 -45.11 -51.42
CA ASN A 97 0.11 -46.51 -51.83
C ASN A 97 -1.30 -46.87 -52.37
N ALA A 98 -2.06 -45.90 -52.88
CA ALA A 98 -3.32 -46.12 -53.59
C ALA A 98 -3.23 -45.69 -55.05
#